data_AF-A0A917AV08-F1
#
_entry.id   AF-A0A917AV08-F1
#
_cell.length_a   1.000
_cell.length_b   1.000
_cell.length_c   1.000
_cell.angle_alpha   90.00
_cell.angle_beta   90.00
_cell.angle_gamma   90.00
#
_symmetry.space_group_name_H-M   'P 1'
#
loop_
_entity.id
_entity.type
_entity.pdbx_description
1 polymer ?
#
loop_
_entity_poly.entity_id
_entity_poly.type
_entity_poly.pdbx_seq_one_letter_code
_entity_poly.pdbx_strand_id
1 'polypeptide(L)'
;MEYEYLRYDGVNGLGKHLLFTDTRYDILIAHHYPLDCLQYDYLPDYQTYCDVQKKYNRRIKRLYEHMEECNSILFIREGGNLEEIEELHALLSKLVKGRFVLVVVNWIQSDAIYEERTSLENVCFLSFDLLNIERWKEVLDGVSLKE
;
A
#
# COMPACT_ATOMS: atom_id res chain seq x y z
N MET A 1 -15.01 7.21 -1.35
CA MET A 1 -15.11 7.34 0.11
C MET A 1 -16.14 8.40 0.42
N GLU A 2 -17.10 8.15 1.30
CA GLU A 2 -18.08 9.16 1.74
C GLU A 2 -18.19 9.15 3.27
N TYR A 3 -18.43 10.30 3.91
CA TYR A 3 -18.32 10.46 5.37
C TYR A 3 -19.28 9.53 6.12
N GLU A 4 -20.45 9.26 5.55
CA GLU A 4 -21.46 8.35 6.10
C GLU A 4 -21.01 6.88 6.19
N TYR A 5 -20.02 6.48 5.39
CA TYR A 5 -19.47 5.12 5.42
C TYR A 5 -18.28 4.99 6.38
N LEU A 6 -17.88 6.07 7.05
CA LEU A 6 -16.75 6.07 7.98
C LEU A 6 -17.17 5.49 9.33
N ARG A 7 -16.54 4.39 9.73
CA ARG A 7 -16.75 3.76 11.03
C ARG A 7 -15.49 3.89 11.88
N TYR A 8 -15.63 4.23 13.15
CA TYR A 8 -14.54 4.17 14.13
C TYR A 8 -14.27 2.72 14.54
N ASP A 9 -13.01 2.28 14.45
CA ASP A 9 -12.59 0.91 14.80
C ASP A 9 -11.63 0.84 16.00
N GLY A 10 -11.28 1.98 16.59
CA GLY A 10 -10.43 2.03 17.79
C GLY A 10 -9.16 2.85 17.61
N VAL A 11 -8.08 2.39 18.22
CA VAL A 11 -6.77 3.03 18.21
C VAL A 11 -5.75 2.03 17.68
N ASN A 12 -4.77 2.51 16.91
CA ASN A 12 -3.72 1.65 16.37
C ASN A 12 -2.88 1.00 17.49
N GLY A 13 -2.15 -0.07 17.18
CA GLY A 13 -1.39 -0.84 18.17
C GLY A 13 -0.29 -0.04 18.91
N LEU A 14 0.05 1.16 18.45
CA LEU A 14 1.00 2.07 19.10
C LEU A 14 0.33 3.11 20.01
N GLY A 15 -1.00 3.17 20.06
CA GLY A 15 -1.70 4.16 20.86
C GLY A 15 -1.49 5.60 20.39
N LYS A 16 -1.31 5.83 19.08
CA LYS A 16 -0.99 7.18 18.53
C LYS A 16 -2.01 7.72 17.55
N HIS A 17 -2.73 6.84 16.88
CA HIS A 17 -3.68 7.23 15.84
C HIS A 17 -4.99 6.46 16.01
N LEU A 18 -6.08 7.13 15.69
CA LEU A 18 -7.40 6.53 15.58
C LEU A 18 -7.48 5.71 14.30
N LEU A 19 -8.18 4.59 14.39
CA LEU A 19 -8.49 3.71 13.28
C LEU A 19 -9.91 3.98 12.81
N PHE A 20 -10.07 4.15 11.51
CA PHE A 20 -11.38 4.20 10.87
C PHE A 20 -11.42 3.29 9.65
N THR A 21 -12.57 2.72 9.36
CA THR A 21 -12.81 1.96 8.12
C THR A 21 -13.81 2.70 7.26
N ASP A 22 -13.48 2.89 5.99
CA ASP A 22 -14.48 3.18 4.97
C ASP A 22 -15.19 1.87 4.62
N THR A 23 -16.40 1.71 5.13
CA THR A 23 -17.18 0.47 5.01
C THR A 23 -17.71 0.19 3.61
N ARG A 24 -17.68 1.17 2.70
CA ARG A 24 -18.10 0.98 1.31
C ARG A 24 -17.04 0.26 0.48
N TYR A 25 -15.77 0.53 0.76
CA TYR A 25 -14.64 -0.04 0.02
C TYR A 25 -13.80 -1.01 0.87
N ASP A 26 -14.16 -1.21 2.14
CA ASP A 26 -13.42 -2.00 3.12
C ASP A 26 -11.95 -1.55 3.27
N ILE A 27 -11.76 -0.24 3.42
CA ILE A 27 -10.43 0.38 3.52
C ILE A 27 -10.19 0.85 4.96
N LEU A 28 -9.19 0.26 5.62
CA LEU A 28 -8.69 0.72 6.91
C LEU A 28 -7.82 1.98 6.76
N ILE A 29 -8.10 2.99 7.57
CA ILE A 29 -7.41 4.28 7.65
C ILE A 29 -6.73 4.37 9.02
N ALA A 30 -5.43 4.04 9.09
CA ALA A 30 -4.73 3.81 10.37
C ALA A 30 -3.79 4.93 10.86
N HIS A 31 -3.47 5.91 10.02
CA HIS A 31 -2.39 6.89 10.29
C HIS A 31 -2.74 8.35 9.96
N HIS A 32 -4.00 8.63 9.66
CA HIS A 32 -4.43 9.96 9.22
C HIS A 32 -5.03 10.80 10.35
N TYR A 33 -5.40 10.19 11.47
CA TYR A 33 -6.08 10.84 12.57
C TYR A 33 -5.30 10.62 13.88
N PRO A 34 -4.48 11.59 14.30
CA PRO A 34 -3.91 11.61 15.64
C PRO A 34 -4.98 11.46 16.75
N LEU A 35 -4.57 10.95 17.92
CA LEU A 35 -5.50 10.71 19.04
C LEU A 35 -6.26 11.96 19.55
N ASP A 36 -5.67 13.14 19.39
CA ASP A 36 -6.26 14.42 19.78
C ASP A 36 -7.30 14.95 18.78
N CYS A 37 -7.55 14.24 17.67
CA CYS A 37 -8.51 14.63 16.63
C CYS A 37 -9.97 14.26 16.97
N LEU A 38 -10.24 13.63 18.11
CA LEU A 38 -11.62 13.33 18.52
C LEU A 38 -12.36 14.59 18.96
N GLN A 39 -13.48 14.87 18.30
CA GLN A 39 -14.55 15.68 18.90
C GLN A 39 -15.57 14.74 19.55
N TYR A 40 -16.50 15.33 20.33
CA TYR A 40 -17.40 14.73 21.32
C TYR A 40 -18.09 13.37 21.00
N ASP A 41 -18.02 12.84 19.77
CA ASP A 41 -18.70 11.62 19.29
C ASP A 41 -17.82 10.62 18.49
N TYR A 42 -16.50 10.53 18.78
CA TYR A 42 -15.57 9.53 18.20
C TYR A 42 -15.28 9.62 16.69
N LEU A 43 -15.88 10.58 15.97
CA LEU A 43 -15.61 10.84 14.57
C LEU A 43 -14.65 12.04 14.40
N PRO A 44 -13.80 12.02 13.36
CA PRO A 44 -13.02 13.21 13.01
C PRO A 44 -13.96 14.27 12.46
N ASP A 45 -13.59 15.54 12.57
CA ASP A 45 -14.35 16.59 11.92
C ASP A 45 -14.37 16.37 10.39
N TYR A 46 -15.43 16.88 9.75
CA TYR A 46 -15.67 16.70 8.32
C TYR A 46 -14.53 17.25 7.45
N GLN A 47 -13.85 18.32 7.89
CA GLN A 47 -12.77 18.94 7.13
C GLN A 47 -11.53 18.02 7.12
N THR A 48 -11.14 17.46 8.26
CA THR A 48 -10.04 16.49 8.36
C THR A 48 -10.33 15.25 7.50
N TYR A 49 -11.56 14.74 7.51
CA TYR A 49 -11.98 13.68 6.59
C TYR A 49 -11.82 14.06 5.11
N CYS A 50 -12.31 15.24 4.72
CA CYS A 50 -12.21 15.73 3.34
C CYS A 50 -10.75 15.83 2.88
N ASP A 51 -9.83 16.21 3.76
CA ASP A 51 -8.41 16.34 3.41
C ASP A 51 -7.72 14.99 3.21
N VAL A 52 -8.10 13.98 4.01
CA VAL A 52 -7.72 12.59 3.79
C VAL A 52 -8.25 12.08 2.45
N GLN A 53 -9.53 12.33 2.16
CA GLN A 53 -10.17 11.96 0.89
C GLN A 53 -9.47 12.59 -0.32
N LYS A 54 -9.18 13.89 -0.29
CA LYS A 54 -8.44 14.59 -1.35
C LYS A 54 -7.05 13.98 -1.57
N LYS A 55 -6.35 13.63 -0.48
CA LYS A 55 -5.02 12.99 -0.55
C LYS A 55 -5.08 11.64 -1.26
N TYR A 56 -6.07 10.80 -0.94
CA TYR A 56 -6.25 9.52 -1.62
C TYR A 56 -6.62 9.72 -3.09
N ASN A 57 -7.60 10.58 -3.40
CA ASN A 57 -8.00 10.86 -4.78
C ASN A 57 -6.81 11.33 -5.64
N ARG A 58 -5.97 12.22 -5.10
CA ARG A 58 -4.75 12.68 -5.80
C ARG A 58 -3.76 11.54 -6.05
N ARG A 59 -3.53 10.67 -5.05
CA ARG A 59 -2.59 9.54 -5.17
C ARG A 59 -3.10 8.49 -6.15
N ILE A 60 -4.40 8.19 -6.12
CA ILE A 60 -5.06 7.28 -7.05
C ILE A 60 -4.96 7.82 -8.47
N LYS A 61 -5.30 9.11 -8.68
CA LYS A 61 -5.17 9.74 -10.00
C LYS A 61 -3.74 9.64 -10.53
N ARG A 62 -2.75 10.03 -9.71
CA ARG A 62 -1.33 9.94 -10.09
C ARG A 62 -0.89 8.51 -10.40
N LEU A 63 -1.41 7.51 -9.68
CA LEU A 63 -1.14 6.11 -9.95
C LEU A 63 -1.64 5.72 -11.35
N TYR A 64 -2.88 6.06 -11.70
CA TYR A 64 -3.44 5.79 -13.03
C TYR A 64 -2.69 6.52 -14.15
N GLU A 65 -2.34 7.79 -13.94
CA GLU A 65 -1.51 8.56 -14.88
C GLU A 65 -0.17 7.84 -15.13
N HIS A 66 0.50 7.38 -14.07
CA HIS A 66 1.75 6.62 -14.20
C HIS A 66 1.57 5.28 -14.90
N MET A 67 0.49 4.54 -14.62
CA MET A 67 0.17 3.28 -15.28
C MET A 67 -0.03 3.45 -16.80
N GLU A 68 -0.55 4.60 -17.22
CA GLU A 68 -0.78 4.91 -18.64
C GLU A 68 0.51 5.39 -19.34
N GLU A 69 1.34 6.20 -18.67
CA GLU A 69 2.42 6.96 -19.30
C GLU A 69 3.83 6.37 -19.10
N CYS A 70 4.07 5.62 -18.01
CA CYS A 70 5.42 5.15 -17.68
C CYS A 70 5.81 3.91 -18.49
N ASN A 71 7.02 3.93 -19.07
CA ASN A 71 7.57 2.79 -19.80
C ASN A 71 7.86 1.57 -18.89
N SER A 72 8.13 1.80 -17.60
CA SER A 72 8.45 0.77 -16.62
C SER A 72 8.01 1.22 -15.23
N ILE A 73 7.38 0.33 -14.46
CA ILE A 73 6.92 0.59 -13.09
C ILE A 73 7.36 -0.55 -12.17
N LEU A 74 7.87 -0.21 -10.99
CA LEU A 74 8.12 -1.17 -9.90
C LEU A 74 7.00 -1.04 -8.88
N PHE A 75 6.26 -2.13 -8.66
CA PHE A 75 5.32 -2.27 -7.56
C PHE A 75 5.96 -3.09 -6.45
N ILE A 76 5.81 -2.63 -5.21
CA ILE A 76 6.25 -3.36 -4.02
C ILE A 76 5.01 -3.55 -3.14
N ARG A 77 4.67 -4.81 -2.85
CA ARG A 77 3.54 -5.16 -1.99
C ARG A 77 4.06 -5.96 -0.79
N GLU A 78 3.71 -5.49 0.40
CA GLU A 78 3.91 -6.26 1.63
C GLU A 78 2.76 -7.25 1.81
N GLY A 79 3.12 -8.53 1.97
CA GLY A 79 2.20 -9.64 2.21
C GLY A 79 1.26 -9.95 1.04
N GLY A 80 0.31 -10.84 1.34
CA GLY A 80 -0.68 -11.35 0.41
C GLY A 80 -0.48 -12.83 0.12
N ASN A 81 -1.58 -13.56 -0.05
CA ASN A 81 -1.53 -14.95 -0.46
C ASN A 81 -1.42 -15.07 -2.00
N LEU A 82 -1.14 -16.27 -2.51
CA LEU A 82 -0.92 -16.48 -3.94
C LEU A 82 -2.12 -16.03 -4.79
N GLU A 83 -3.35 -16.33 -4.39
CA GLU A 83 -4.57 -15.96 -5.11
C GLU A 83 -4.72 -14.43 -5.20
N GLU A 84 -4.50 -13.72 -4.10
CA GLU A 84 -4.50 -12.26 -4.08
C GLU A 84 -3.43 -11.66 -5.01
N ILE A 85 -2.25 -12.28 -5.07
CA ILE A 85 -1.16 -11.84 -5.95
C ILE A 85 -1.47 -12.13 -7.42
N GLU A 86 -2.10 -13.27 -7.73
CA GLU A 86 -2.55 -13.60 -9.08
C GLU A 86 -3.62 -12.62 -9.58
N GLU A 87 -4.59 -12.28 -8.74
CA GLU A 87 -5.60 -11.28 -9.06
C GLU A 87 -4.99 -9.90 -9.29
N LEU A 88 -4.07 -9.48 -8.41
CA LEU A 88 -3.36 -8.21 -8.54
C LEU A 88 -2.52 -8.19 -9.82
N HIS A 89 -1.78 -9.26 -10.12
CA HIS A 89 -0.99 -9.37 -11.34
C HIS A 89 -1.86 -9.30 -12.59
N ALA A 90 -2.99 -10.00 -12.60
CA ALA A 90 -3.94 -9.98 -13.71
C ALA A 90 -4.56 -8.59 -13.92
N LEU A 91 -4.81 -7.85 -12.83
CA LEU A 91 -5.30 -6.47 -12.89
C LEU A 91 -4.22 -5.52 -13.42
N LEU A 92 -3.01 -5.58 -12.88
CA LEU A 92 -1.89 -4.74 -13.30
C LEU A 92 -1.52 -4.98 -14.77
N SER A 93 -1.55 -6.23 -15.23
CA SER A 93 -1.32 -6.60 -16.63
C SER A 93 -2.33 -5.99 -17.60
N LYS A 94 -3.53 -5.64 -17.13
CA LYS A 94 -4.56 -4.96 -17.94
C LYS A 94 -4.42 -3.43 -17.90
N LEU A 95 -3.99 -2.90 -16.75
CA LEU A 95 -3.98 -1.46 -16.49
C LEU A 95 -2.68 -0.77 -16.92
N VAL A 96 -1.53 -1.43 -16.75
CA VAL A 96 -0.23 -0.84 -17.07
C VAL A 96 0.04 -0.96 -18.57
N LYS A 97 0.28 0.17 -19.24
CA LYS A 97 0.62 0.22 -20.67
C LYS A 97 2.08 -0.15 -20.95
N GLY A 98 2.96 0.25 -20.05
CA GLY A 98 4.38 -0.10 -20.09
C GLY A 98 4.68 -1.48 -19.53
N ARG A 99 5.95 -1.70 -19.16
CA ARG A 99 6.34 -2.90 -18.40
C ARG A 99 6.13 -2.65 -16.91
N PHE A 100 5.91 -3.72 -16.15
CA PHE A 100 5.97 -3.61 -14.70
C PHE A 100 6.71 -4.80 -14.09
N VAL A 101 7.22 -4.60 -12.87
CA VAL A 101 7.68 -5.67 -11.99
C VAL A 101 6.89 -5.56 -10.68
N LEU A 102 6.41 -6.69 -10.16
CA LEU A 102 5.75 -6.76 -8.86
C LEU A 102 6.64 -7.55 -7.90
N VAL A 103 7.17 -6.86 -6.89
CA VAL A 103 7.91 -7.49 -5.78
C VAL A 103 6.94 -7.67 -4.62
N VAL A 104 6.70 -8.91 -4.22
CA VAL A 104 5.93 -9.28 -3.03
C VAL A 104 6.90 -9.56 -1.91
N VAL A 105 6.82 -8.80 -0.82
CA VAL A 105 7.71 -8.94 0.33
C VAL A 105 6.94 -9.49 1.53
N ASN A 106 7.43 -10.58 2.11
CA ASN A 106 6.92 -11.15 3.34
C ASN A 106 7.90 -10.88 4.48
N TRP A 107 7.37 -10.44 5.62
CA TRP A 107 8.19 -10.23 6.80
C TRP A 107 8.58 -11.56 7.43
N ILE A 108 9.89 -11.74 7.62
CA ILE A 108 10.45 -12.79 8.47
C ILE A 108 11.58 -12.19 9.31
N GLN A 109 11.82 -12.76 10.49
CA GLN A 109 12.95 -12.37 11.31
C GLN A 109 14.21 -13.11 10.85
N SER A 110 14.86 -12.63 9.79
CA SER A 110 16.12 -13.19 9.26
C SER A 110 17.05 -12.11 8.71
N ASP A 111 18.36 -12.35 8.83
CA ASP A 111 19.41 -11.52 8.26
C ASP A 111 19.61 -11.74 6.74
N ALA A 112 19.06 -12.83 6.21
CA ALA A 112 19.13 -13.18 4.79
C ALA A 112 17.85 -12.79 4.03
N ILE A 113 17.99 -12.61 2.71
CA ILE A 113 16.86 -12.51 1.79
C ILE A 113 16.63 -13.88 1.17
N TYR A 114 15.40 -14.37 1.26
CA TYR A 114 14.99 -15.59 0.57
C TYR A 114 14.09 -15.22 -0.60
N GLU A 115 14.42 -15.73 -1.78
CA GLU A 115 13.59 -15.60 -2.97
C GLU A 115 12.82 -16.89 -3.21
N GLU A 116 11.51 -16.78 -3.41
CA GLU A 116 10.63 -17.89 -3.74
C GLU A 116 10.34 -17.91 -5.25
N ARG A 117 10.42 -19.11 -5.85
CA ARG A 117 10.14 -19.28 -7.27
C ARG A 117 8.65 -19.19 -7.54
N THR A 118 8.29 -18.48 -8.59
CA THR A 118 6.92 -18.42 -9.10
C THR A 118 6.91 -18.63 -10.61
N SER A 119 5.78 -19.12 -11.14
CA SER A 119 5.51 -19.19 -12.57
C SER A 119 4.96 -17.88 -13.13
N LEU A 120 4.58 -16.93 -12.25
CA LEU A 120 4.11 -15.62 -12.68
C LEU A 120 5.26 -14.84 -13.28
N GLU A 121 5.10 -14.45 -14.54
CA GLU A 121 6.03 -13.53 -15.17
C GLU A 121 6.10 -12.23 -14.37
N ASN A 122 7.26 -11.57 -14.41
CA ASN A 122 7.46 -10.25 -13.84
C ASN A 122 7.01 -10.06 -12.37
N VAL A 123 6.95 -11.17 -11.61
CA VAL A 123 6.71 -11.20 -10.17
C VAL A 123 7.92 -11.80 -9.47
N CYS A 124 8.32 -11.23 -8.33
CA CYS A 124 9.35 -11.76 -7.44
C CYS A 124 8.79 -11.84 -6.03
N PHE A 125 8.92 -13.00 -5.39
CA PHE A 125 8.55 -13.19 -3.99
C PHE A 125 9.80 -13.19 -3.14
N LEU A 126 9.87 -12.27 -2.18
CA LEU A 126 10.99 -12.11 -1.27
C LEU A 126 10.52 -12.23 0.17
N SER A 127 11.33 -12.86 1.01
CA SER A 127 11.10 -12.97 2.44
C SER A 127 12.36 -12.49 3.17
N PHE A 128 12.25 -11.42 3.96
CA PHE A 128 13.36 -10.88 4.77
C PHE A 128 12.85 -9.96 5.90
N ASP A 129 13.76 -9.49 6.77
CA ASP A 129 13.41 -8.49 7.79
C ASP A 129 13.20 -7.10 7.16
N LEU A 130 11.94 -6.70 7.00
CA LEU A 130 11.54 -5.42 6.40
C LEU A 130 12.00 -4.19 7.21
N LEU A 131 12.37 -4.37 8.48
CA LEU A 131 12.93 -3.28 9.30
C LEU A 131 14.43 -3.07 9.05
N ASN A 132 15.09 -4.00 8.35
CA ASN A 132 16.50 -3.93 8.04
C ASN A 132 16.75 -3.14 6.74
N ILE A 133 17.19 -1.90 6.88
CA ILE A 133 17.46 -0.97 5.77
C ILE A 133 18.52 -1.52 4.79
N GLU A 134 19.50 -2.30 5.26
CA GLU A 134 20.53 -2.85 4.37
C GLU A 134 19.93 -3.90 3.41
N ARG A 135 18.90 -4.63 3.83
CA ARG A 135 18.18 -5.55 2.93
C ARG A 135 17.44 -4.80 1.83
N TRP A 136 16.80 -3.68 2.17
CA TRP A 136 16.15 -2.83 1.16
C TRP A 136 17.11 -2.25 0.14
N LYS A 137 18.33 -1.88 0.55
CA LYS A 137 19.37 -1.43 -0.40
C LYS A 137 19.76 -2.55 -1.37
N GLU A 138 19.86 -3.78 -0.89
CA GLU A 138 20.15 -4.95 -1.72
C GLU A 138 19.00 -5.23 -2.71
N VAL A 139 17.74 -5.21 -2.24
CA VAL A 139 16.55 -5.44 -3.09
C VAL A 139 16.39 -4.36 -4.16
N LEU A 140 16.72 -3.10 -3.83
CA LEU A 140 16.57 -1.96 -4.72
C LEU A 140 17.87 -1.61 -5.47
N ASP A 141 18.90 -2.46 -5.37
CA ASP A 141 20.14 -2.22 -6.09
C ASP A 141 19.89 -2.20 -7.61
N GLY A 142 20.50 -1.23 -8.29
CA GLY A 142 20.26 -0.97 -9.72
C GLY A 142 18.89 -0.39 -10.07
N VAL A 143 17.97 -0.20 -9.12
CA VAL A 143 16.70 0.50 -9.36
C VAL A 143 16.95 2.00 -9.33
N SER A 144 16.54 2.68 -10.40
CA SER A 144 16.57 4.14 -10.48
C SER A 144 15.19 4.69 -10.82
N LEU A 145 14.85 5.82 -10.21
CA LEU A 145 13.68 6.59 -10.61
C LEU A 145 14.06 7.39 -11.85
N LYS A 146 13.18 7.40 -12.85
CA LYS A 146 13.30 8.38 -13.93
C LYS A 146 12.94 9.76 -13.37
N GLU A 147 13.82 10.74 -13.61
CA GLU A 147 13.55 12.16 -13.40
C GLU A 147 12.47 12.68 -14.36
#